data_AF-A0AAJ2JBK4-F1
#
_entry.id   AF-A0AAJ2JBK4-F1
#
_cell.length_a   1.000
_cell.length_b   1.000
_cell.length_c   1.000
_cell.angle_alpha   90.00
_cell.angle_beta   90.00
_cell.angle_gamma   90.00
#
_symmetry.space_group_name_H-M   'P 1'
#
loop_
_entity.id
_entity.type
_entity.pdbx_description
1 polymer ?
#
loop_
_entity_poly.entity_id
_entity_poly.type
_entity_poly.pdbx_seq_one_letter_code
_entity_poly.pdbx_strand_id
1 'polypeptide(L)' 'MRGLNYKFNHIGTVRGGKAKAALFARVVDGKSYTMRQIADELGVSKTTADKRVRRGPYPLTWANLSKPRLEQP' A
#
# COMPACT_ATOMS: atom_id res chain seq x y z
N MET A 1 -4.97 26.32 35.95
CA MET A 1 -4.95 24.90 35.56
C MET A 1 -4.45 24.80 34.12
N ARG A 2 -3.18 24.43 33.91
CA ARG A 2 -2.57 24.27 32.56
C ARG A 2 -2.73 22.82 32.10
N GLY A 3 -3.18 22.65 30.86
CA GLY A 3 -3.67 21.41 30.28
C GLY A 3 -2.66 20.27 30.26
N LEU A 4 -3.18 19.07 30.55
CA LEU A 4 -2.51 17.81 30.29
C LEU A 4 -2.45 17.61 28.77
N ASN A 5 -1.30 17.95 28.19
CA ASN A 5 -0.98 17.72 26.79
C ASN A 5 -0.70 16.22 26.59
N TYR A 6 -1.75 15.41 26.51
CA TYR A 6 -1.62 14.00 26.15
C TYR A 6 -1.22 13.90 24.68
N LYS A 7 0.09 13.92 24.40
CA LYS A 7 0.63 13.33 23.17
C LYS A 7 0.44 11.83 23.28
N PHE A 8 -0.75 11.35 22.93
CA PHE A 8 -0.99 9.93 22.76
C PHE A 8 -0.11 9.49 21.58
N ASN A 9 1.07 8.96 21.86
CA ASN A 9 1.83 8.25 20.85
C ASN A 9 0.89 7.14 20.36
N HIS A 10 0.52 7.16 19.09
CA HIS A 10 -0.20 6.07 18.44
C HIS A 10 0.74 4.85 18.38
N ILE A 11 0.94 4.16 19.51
CA ILE A 11 1.83 3.00 19.60
C ILE A 11 1.02 1.77 19.18
N GLY A 12 0.63 1.73 17.91
CA GLY A 12 0.70 0.45 17.23
C GLY A 12 2.20 0.13 17.11
N THR A 13 2.67 -0.97 17.70
CA THR A 13 4.08 -1.35 17.52
C THR A 13 4.35 -1.52 16.02
N VAL A 14 5.53 -1.11 15.55
CA VAL A 14 5.93 -1.29 14.14
C VAL A 14 5.73 -2.75 13.69
N ARG A 15 5.90 -3.71 14.61
CA ARG A 15 5.62 -5.14 14.42
C ARG A 15 4.13 -5.42 14.16
N GLY A 16 3.22 -4.89 14.99
CA GLY A 16 1.77 -5.04 14.78
C GLY A 16 1.28 -4.40 13.47
N GLY A 17 1.85 -3.26 13.10
CA GLY A 17 1.57 -2.62 11.81
C GLY A 17 1.99 -3.46 10.60
N LYS A 18 3.16 -4.10 10.66
CA LYS A 18 3.65 -5.03 9.62
C LYS A 18 2.76 -6.28 9.50
N ALA A 19 2.38 -6.88 10.63
CA ALA A 19 1.50 -8.05 10.64
C ALA A 19 0.14 -7.73 10.03
N LYS A 20 -0.46 -6.58 10.38
CA LYS A 20 -1.71 -6.12 9.78
C LYS A 20 -1.58 -5.85 8.29
N ALA A 21 -0.47 -5.29 7.82
CA ALA A 21 -0.23 -5.05 6.40
C ALA A 21 -0.11 -6.34 5.59
N ALA A 22 0.46 -7.41 6.16
CA ALA A 22 0.56 -8.70 5.50
C ALA A 22 -0.81 -9.34 5.22
N LEU A 23 -1.81 -9.10 6.09
CA LEU A 23 -3.18 -9.59 5.89
C LEU A 23 -3.87 -8.97 4.65
N PHE A 24 -3.45 -7.77 4.25
CA PHE A 24 -3.98 -7.05 3.09
C PHE A 24 -3.01 -7.05 1.90
N ALA A 25 -2.08 -8.01 1.86
CA ALA A 25 -1.17 -8.15 0.74
C ALA A 25 -1.92 -8.52 -0.55
N ARG A 26 -1.39 -8.04 -1.68
CA ARG A 26 -1.95 -8.23 -3.02
C ARG A 26 -0.99 -9.11 -3.82
N VAL A 27 -1.54 -9.98 -4.66
CA VAL A 27 -0.73 -10.79 -5.59
C VAL A 27 -0.41 -9.96 -6.82
N VAL A 28 0.88 -9.75 -7.08
CA VAL A 28 1.41 -9.10 -8.29
C VAL A 28 2.43 -10.08 -8.92
N ASP A 29 2.25 -10.40 -10.20
CA ASP A 29 3.08 -11.40 -10.92
C ASP A 29 3.23 -12.72 -10.14
N GLY A 30 2.14 -13.19 -9.54
CA GLY A 30 2.09 -14.45 -8.79
C GLY A 30 2.74 -14.41 -7.40
N LYS A 31 3.27 -13.27 -6.96
CA LYS A 31 3.90 -13.10 -5.63
C LYS A 31 3.11 -12.11 -4.76
N SER A 32 3.09 -12.36 -3.46
CA SER A 32 2.36 -11.53 -2.50
C SER A 32 3.19 -10.33 -2.04
N TYR A 33 2.66 -9.13 -2.21
CA TYR A 33 3.29 -7.88 -1.80
C TYR A 33 2.35 -7.03 -0.96
N THR A 34 2.88 -6.42 0.10
CA THR A 34 2.15 -5.40 0.85
C THR A 34 2.02 -4.11 0.04
N MET A 35 1.00 -3.30 0.32
CA MET A 35 0.81 -2.02 -0.38
C MET A 35 2.02 -1.08 -0.23
N ARG A 36 2.77 -1.19 0.87
CA ARG A 36 4.02 -0.43 1.05
C ARG A 36 5.09 -0.91 0.07
N GLN A 37 5.32 -2.21 -0.04
CA GLN A 37 6.28 -2.76 -1.00
C GLN A 37 5.91 -2.40 -2.44
N ILE A 38 4.62 -2.47 -2.80
CA ILE A 38 4.15 -2.06 -4.13
C ILE A 38 4.43 -0.57 -4.37
N ALA A 39 4.18 0.28 -3.39
CA ALA A 39 4.45 1.71 -3.49
C ALA A 39 5.95 2.02 -3.64
N ASP A 40 6.77 1.33 -2.84
CA ASP A 40 8.23 1.46 -2.87
C ASP A 40 8.81 0.97 -4.22
N GLU A 41 8.33 -0.16 -4.76
CA GLU A 41 8.74 -0.71 -6.07
C GLU A 41 8.35 0.23 -7.23
N LEU A 42 7.17 0.82 -7.16
CA LEU A 42 6.68 1.75 -8.18
C LEU A 42 7.25 3.17 -8.04
N GLY A 43 7.92 3.48 -6.93
CA GLY A 43 8.40 4.82 -6.61
C GLY A 43 7.29 5.86 -6.43
N VAL A 44 6.10 5.43 -5.98
CA VAL A 44 4.92 6.32 -5.84
C VAL A 44 4.37 6.32 -4.42
N SER A 45 3.46 7.25 -4.13
CA SER A 45 2.75 7.25 -2.85
C SER A 45 1.87 6.00 -2.68
N LYS A 46 1.66 5.55 -1.43
CA LYS A 46 0.73 4.44 -1.12
C LYS A 46 -0.67 4.65 -1.66
N THR A 47 -1.17 5.88 -1.65
CA THR A 47 -2.50 6.23 -2.20
C THR A 47 -2.54 6.07 -3.71
N THR A 48 -1.45 6.42 -4.39
CA THR A 48 -1.31 6.22 -5.85
C THR A 48 -1.22 4.73 -6.17
N ALA A 49 -0.40 3.98 -5.43
CA ALA A 49 -0.30 2.53 -5.57
C ALA A 49 -1.66 1.84 -5.37
N ASP A 50 -2.42 2.21 -4.33
CA ASP A 50 -3.77 1.66 -4.09
C ASP A 50 -4.71 1.94 -5.27
N LYS A 51 -4.72 3.17 -5.79
CA LYS A 51 -5.54 3.52 -6.97
C LYS A 51 -5.17 2.68 -8.19
N ARG A 52 -3.88 2.44 -8.44
CA ARG A 52 -3.41 1.61 -9.57
C ARG A 52 -3.77 0.14 -9.37
N VAL A 53 -3.57 -0.40 -8.17
CA VAL A 53 -3.94 -1.77 -7.82
C VAL A 53 -5.45 -2.00 -7.93
N ARG A 54 -6.27 -1.03 -7.53
CA ARG A 54 -7.74 -1.12 -7.63
C ARG A 54 -8.29 -1.00 -9.05
N ARG A 55 -7.61 -0.23 -9.91
CA ARG A 55 -8.04 0.01 -11.30
C ARG A 55 -7.36 -0.93 -12.31
N GLY A 56 -6.27 -1.57 -11.91
CA GLY A 56 -5.46 -2.46 -12.73
C GLY A 56 -6.25 -3.65 -13.26
N PRO A 57 -6.00 -4.07 -14.51
CA PRO A 57 -6.53 -5.33 -15.00
C PRO A 57 -5.96 -6.49 -14.18
N TYR A 58 -6.79 -7.49 -13.93
CA TYR A 58 -6.38 -8.73 -13.25
C TYR A 58 -5.97 -9.78 -14.29
N PRO A 59 -4.89 -10.55 -14.10
CA PRO A 59 -3.99 -10.53 -12.95
C PRO A 59 -3.10 -9.27 -12.90
N LEU A 60 -2.79 -8.82 -11.69
CA LEU A 60 -1.92 -7.66 -11.49
C LEU A 60 -0.49 -8.03 -11.91
N THR A 61 0.10 -7.20 -12.77
CA THR A 61 1.51 -7.32 -13.19
C THR A 61 2.22 -5.99 -12.99
N TRP A 62 3.54 -6.01 -12.81
CA TRP A 62 4.32 -4.78 -12.68
C TRP A 62 4.18 -3.89 -13.91
N ALA A 63 4.11 -4.49 -15.11
CA ALA A 63 3.90 -3.77 -16.36
C ALA A 63 2.56 -3.02 -16.43
N ASN A 64 1.51 -3.56 -15.80
CA ASN A 64 0.21 -2.90 -15.73
C ASN A 64 0.18 -1.83 -14.63
N LEU A 65 0.85 -2.07 -13.50
CA LEU A 65 0.92 -1.13 -12.38
C LEU A 65 1.89 0.04 -12.60
N SER A 66 2.87 -0.08 -13.49
CA SER A 66 3.79 1.00 -13.83
C SER A 66 3.12 2.10 -14.65
N LYS A 67 2.07 1.75 -15.42
CA LYS A 67 1.34 2.68 -16.27
C LYS A 67 0.58 3.71 -15.43
N PRO A 68 0.80 5.03 -15.63
CA PRO A 68 0.13 6.08 -14.87
C PRO A 68 -1.36 6.21 -15.24
N ARG A 69 -1.71 5.83 -16.48
CA ARG A 69 -3.06 5.79 -17.00
C ARG A 69 -3.27 4.38 -17.53
N LEU A 70 -4.08 3.59 -16.83
CA LEU A 70 -4.56 2.33 -17.38
C LEU A 70 -5.56 2.73 -18.46
N GLU A 71 -5.11 2.73 -19.71
CA GLU A 71 -6.01 2.67 -20.85
C GLU A 71 -6.79 1.36 -20.70
N GLN A 72 -8.03 1.49 -20.23
CA GLN A 72 -8.98 0.40 -20.30
C GLN A 72 -9.41 0.30 -21.77
N PRO A 73 -9.56 -0.91 -22.34
CA PRO A 73 -10.33 -1.06 -23.57
C PRO A 73 -11.76 -0.55 -23.38
#